data_AF-I2DTL4-F1
#
_entry.id   AF-I2DTL4-F1
#
_cell.length_a   1.000
_cell.length_b   1.000
_cell.length_c   1.000
_cell.angle_alpha   90.00
_cell.angle_beta   90.00
_cell.angle_gamma   90.00
#
_symmetry.space_group_name_H-M   'P 1'
#
loop_
_entity.id
_entity.type
_entity.pdbx_description
1 polymer ?
#
loop_
_entity_poly.entity_id
_entity_poly.type
_entity_poly.pdbx_seq_one_letter_code
_entity_poly.pdbx_strand_id
1 'polypeptide(L)'
;MTRLTTLKPSEATGETAVVFNQIKAAIGKVPNAYATIGTHSPAGLAAMLNVDAAIAASSLEQADVEAVRLAVSALSGCDYCLAAHTMIGKMAGLAPDAMKQIRAGHATGDARRDALLAFVRSIVTSRDTVPAAVLDAVLEVGFTERQVIETILVVTSITFTNLVNRVNDTTLDFPAVD
;
A
#
# COMPACT_ATOMS: atom_id res chain seq x y z
N MET A 1 17.41 -11.55 -6.77
CA MET A 1 18.30 -10.36 -6.74
C MET A 1 17.58 -9.30 -7.54
N THR A 2 17.54 -8.06 -7.05
CA THR A 2 16.87 -6.94 -7.72
C THR A 2 17.29 -6.83 -9.20
N ARG A 3 16.34 -6.52 -10.08
CA ARG A 3 16.55 -6.51 -11.54
C ARG A 3 16.96 -5.14 -12.08
N LEU A 4 16.49 -4.07 -11.44
CA LEU A 4 16.87 -2.70 -11.77
C LEU A 4 18.09 -2.29 -10.95
N THR A 5 19.01 -1.55 -11.59
CA THR A 5 20.18 -0.97 -10.92
C THR A 5 19.72 0.01 -9.83
N THR A 6 20.29 -0.07 -8.64
CA THR A 6 19.87 0.78 -7.51
C THR A 6 21.08 1.43 -6.87
N LEU A 7 21.05 2.75 -6.71
CA LEU A 7 22.07 3.48 -5.96
C LEU A 7 21.96 3.13 -4.47
N LYS A 8 23.10 3.01 -3.78
CA LYS A 8 23.04 3.07 -2.32
C LYS A 8 22.55 4.46 -1.92
N PRO A 9 21.70 4.60 -0.89
CA PRO A 9 21.22 5.92 -0.49
C PRO A 9 22.34 6.95 -0.19
N SER A 10 23.50 6.49 0.29
CA SER A 10 24.68 7.34 0.53
C SER A 10 25.41 7.82 -0.72
N GLU A 11 25.16 7.19 -1.88
CA GLU A 11 25.78 7.52 -3.17
C GLU A 11 24.87 8.44 -4.01
N ALA A 12 23.63 8.68 -3.56
CA ALA A 12 22.69 9.54 -4.25
C ALA A 12 23.15 11.00 -4.25
N THR A 13 22.90 11.69 -5.35
CA THR A 13 23.16 13.14 -5.51
C THR A 13 21.93 13.83 -6.09
N GLY A 14 21.92 15.17 -6.14
CA GLY A 14 20.83 15.94 -6.73
C GLY A 14 19.46 15.65 -6.11
N GLU A 15 18.43 15.56 -6.96
CA GLU A 15 17.04 15.32 -6.54
C GLU A 15 16.85 13.99 -5.79
N THR A 16 17.54 12.91 -6.22
CA THR A 16 17.48 11.61 -5.53
C THR A 16 17.92 11.74 -4.08
N ALA A 17 19.02 12.46 -3.81
CA ALA A 17 19.53 12.65 -2.46
C ALA A 17 18.54 13.42 -1.58
N VAL A 18 17.89 14.45 -2.13
CA VAL A 18 16.88 15.23 -1.41
C VAL A 18 15.72 14.33 -0.97
N VAL A 19 15.16 13.54 -1.89
CA VAL A 19 14.03 12.64 -1.58
C VAL A 19 14.44 11.53 -0.60
N PHE A 20 15.62 10.94 -0.76
CA PHE A 20 16.13 9.92 0.17
C PHE A 20 16.35 10.46 1.58
N ASN A 21 16.86 11.68 1.71
CA ASN A 21 17.03 12.33 3.02
C ASN A 21 15.70 12.59 3.71
N GLN A 22 14.66 13.00 2.97
CA GLN A 22 13.32 13.18 3.50
C GLN A 22 12.73 11.85 4.02
N ILE A 23 12.85 10.78 3.22
CA ILE A 23 12.41 9.43 3.63
C ILE A 23 13.15 8.98 4.89
N LYS A 24 14.48 9.13 4.92
CA LYS A 24 15.29 8.73 6.06
C LYS A 24 14.93 9.53 7.32
N ALA A 25 14.62 10.82 7.20
CA ALA A 25 14.18 11.64 8.32
C ALA A 25 12.82 11.18 8.88
N ALA A 26 11.90 10.73 8.03
CA ALA A 26 10.56 10.29 8.43
C ALA A 26 10.54 8.84 8.96
N ILE A 27 11.29 7.93 8.36
CA ILE A 27 11.18 6.48 8.57
C ILE A 27 12.47 5.88 9.18
N GLY A 28 13.54 6.65 9.29
CA GLY A 28 14.85 6.22 9.82
C GLY A 28 15.75 5.49 8.81
N LYS A 29 15.18 4.96 7.73
CA LYS A 29 15.91 4.34 6.60
C LYS A 29 15.21 4.62 5.27
N VAL A 30 15.91 4.37 4.17
CA VAL A 30 15.32 4.33 2.82
C VAL A 30 15.02 2.87 2.49
N PRO A 31 13.73 2.45 2.39
CA PRO A 31 13.39 1.09 1.98
C PRO A 31 13.90 0.76 0.58
N ASN A 32 14.23 -0.51 0.31
CA ASN A 32 14.78 -0.94 -0.98
C ASN A 32 13.88 -0.60 -2.18
N ALA A 33 12.55 -0.67 -2.00
CA ALA A 33 11.61 -0.26 -3.04
C ALA A 33 11.78 1.24 -3.39
N TYR A 34 11.87 2.11 -2.38
CA TYR A 34 12.07 3.54 -2.58
C TYR A 34 13.46 3.86 -3.13
N ALA A 35 14.49 3.11 -2.71
CA ALA A 35 15.83 3.25 -3.29
C ALA A 35 15.81 2.98 -4.80
N THR A 36 15.11 1.92 -5.24
CA THR A 36 14.96 1.59 -6.66
C THR A 36 14.20 2.68 -7.42
N ILE A 37 13.04 3.10 -6.90
CA ILE A 37 12.21 4.12 -7.57
C ILE A 37 12.96 5.44 -7.67
N GLY A 38 13.55 5.92 -6.58
CA GLY A 38 14.26 7.21 -6.56
C GLY A 38 15.56 7.20 -7.35
N THR A 39 16.18 6.04 -7.56
CA THR A 39 17.34 5.93 -8.46
C THR A 39 16.96 6.28 -9.90
N HIS A 40 15.78 5.88 -10.34
CA HIS A 40 15.35 6.02 -11.74
C HIS A 40 14.32 7.13 -11.98
N SER A 41 13.59 7.54 -10.94
CA SER A 41 12.56 8.58 -11.00
C SER A 41 12.39 9.27 -9.63
N PRO A 42 13.27 10.24 -9.29
CA PRO A 42 13.14 11.02 -8.05
C PRO A 42 11.80 11.74 -7.97
N ALA A 43 11.37 12.37 -9.07
CA ALA A 43 10.09 13.05 -9.17
C ALA A 43 8.90 12.08 -9.01
N GLY A 44 8.99 10.87 -9.58
CA GLY A 44 7.97 9.83 -9.41
C GLY A 44 7.85 9.36 -7.95
N LEU A 45 8.98 9.17 -7.28
CA LEU A 45 9.00 8.85 -5.85
C LEU A 45 8.41 10.00 -5.02
N ALA A 46 8.82 11.24 -5.27
CA ALA A 46 8.29 12.41 -4.57
C ALA A 46 6.77 12.55 -4.74
N ALA A 47 6.25 12.29 -5.95
CA ALA A 47 4.81 12.30 -6.21
C ALA A 47 4.07 11.26 -5.35
N MET A 48 4.60 10.03 -5.24
CA MET A 48 3.98 9.00 -4.40
C MET A 48 4.09 9.29 -2.90
N LEU A 49 5.18 9.89 -2.44
CA LEU A 49 5.28 10.35 -1.04
C LEU A 49 4.23 11.41 -0.71
N ASN A 50 3.92 12.32 -1.66
CA ASN A 50 2.85 13.30 -1.49
C ASN A 50 1.47 12.63 -1.47
N VAL A 51 1.26 11.60 -2.28
CA VAL A 51 0.03 10.78 -2.22
C VAL A 51 -0.10 10.08 -0.86
N ASP A 52 0.98 9.47 -0.37
CA ASP A 52 0.97 8.82 0.96
C ASP A 52 0.76 9.83 2.10
N ALA A 53 1.28 11.06 1.98
CA ALA A 53 0.99 12.13 2.93
C ALA A 53 -0.50 12.54 2.90
N ALA A 54 -1.12 12.60 1.72
CA ALA A 54 -2.55 12.86 1.59
C ALA A 54 -3.40 11.72 2.18
N ILE A 55 -2.99 10.46 1.99
CA ILE A 55 -3.61 9.29 2.63
C ILE A 55 -3.47 9.38 4.16
N ALA A 56 -2.30 9.76 4.68
CA ALA A 56 -2.09 9.92 6.12
C ALA A 56 -2.94 11.03 6.75
N ALA A 57 -3.30 12.05 5.97
CA ALA A 57 -4.20 13.13 6.38
C ALA A 57 -5.68 12.89 6.04
N SER A 58 -6.01 11.70 5.53
CA SER A 58 -7.37 11.34 5.10
C SER A 58 -8.30 11.09 6.31
N SER A 59 -9.59 10.86 6.03
CA SER A 59 -10.56 10.49 7.05
C SER A 59 -10.65 8.98 7.31
N LEU A 60 -9.76 8.18 6.71
CA LEU A 60 -9.68 6.74 6.95
C LEU A 60 -8.92 6.44 8.24
N GLU A 61 -9.34 5.38 8.95
CA GLU A 61 -8.55 4.85 10.04
C GLU A 61 -7.26 4.20 9.49
N GLN A 62 -6.16 4.31 10.23
CA GLN A 62 -4.88 3.74 9.79
C GLN A 62 -4.97 2.21 9.59
N ALA A 63 -5.77 1.52 10.42
CA ALA A 63 -6.04 0.10 10.28
C ALA A 63 -6.75 -0.24 8.95
N ASP A 64 -7.67 0.61 8.49
CA ASP A 64 -8.37 0.44 7.21
C ASP A 64 -7.43 0.69 6.03
N VAL A 65 -6.59 1.73 6.10
CA VAL A 65 -5.56 2.00 5.08
C VAL A 65 -4.65 0.78 4.90
N GLU A 66 -4.13 0.23 5.99
CA GLU A 66 -3.24 -0.94 5.92
C GLU A 66 -3.98 -2.22 5.50
N ALA A 67 -5.25 -2.38 5.86
CA ALA A 67 -6.06 -3.50 5.39
C ALA A 67 -6.25 -3.45 3.86
N VAL A 68 -6.52 -2.27 3.29
CA VAL A 68 -6.59 -2.06 1.83
C VAL A 68 -5.25 -2.39 1.19
N ARG A 69 -4.15 -1.84 1.71
CA ARG A 69 -2.80 -2.09 1.16
C ARG A 69 -2.43 -3.57 1.17
N LEU A 70 -2.72 -4.28 2.26
CA LEU A 70 -2.52 -5.72 2.37
C LEU A 70 -3.36 -6.50 1.35
N ALA A 71 -4.65 -6.17 1.21
CA ALA A 71 -5.54 -6.85 0.27
C ALA A 71 -5.09 -6.70 -1.19
N VAL A 72 -4.74 -5.47 -1.61
CA VAL A 72 -4.25 -5.22 -2.98
C VAL A 72 -2.90 -5.88 -3.21
N SER A 73 -2.01 -5.87 -2.21
CA SER A 73 -0.71 -6.56 -2.26
C SER A 73 -0.85 -8.06 -2.41
N ALA A 74 -1.81 -8.69 -1.72
CA ALA A 74 -2.12 -10.10 -1.86
C ALA A 74 -2.70 -10.41 -3.24
N LEU A 75 -3.68 -9.63 -3.71
CA LEU A 75 -4.29 -9.80 -5.03
C LEU A 75 -3.28 -9.66 -6.18
N SER A 76 -2.30 -8.79 -6.00
CA SER A 76 -1.22 -8.60 -6.96
C SER A 76 0.02 -9.46 -6.68
N GLY A 77 0.05 -10.32 -5.67
CA GLY A 77 1.23 -11.14 -5.35
C GLY A 77 2.53 -10.35 -5.18
N CYS A 78 2.49 -9.18 -4.51
CA CYS A 78 3.69 -8.42 -4.17
C CYS A 78 4.22 -8.83 -2.78
N ASP A 79 5.21 -9.74 -2.73
CA ASP A 79 5.78 -10.21 -1.45
C ASP A 79 6.44 -9.10 -0.63
N TYR A 80 7.11 -8.16 -1.30
CA TYR A 80 7.72 -7.00 -0.65
C TYR A 80 6.69 -6.12 0.06
N CYS A 81 5.57 -5.87 -0.62
CA CYS A 81 4.50 -5.03 -0.14
C CYS A 81 3.73 -5.74 0.98
N LEU A 82 3.53 -7.06 0.86
CA LEU A 82 2.98 -7.88 1.94
C LEU A 82 3.84 -7.83 3.21
N ALA A 83 5.17 -7.95 3.08
CA ALA A 83 6.10 -7.87 4.21
C ALA A 83 6.04 -6.50 4.89
N ALA A 84 6.14 -5.42 4.13
CA ALA A 84 6.08 -4.05 4.65
C ALA A 84 4.74 -3.76 5.35
N HIS A 85 3.62 -4.03 4.68
CA HIS A 85 2.30 -3.67 5.18
C HIS A 85 1.76 -4.65 6.23
N THR A 86 2.34 -5.84 6.38
CA THR A 86 2.07 -6.68 7.56
C THR A 86 2.69 -6.08 8.81
N MET A 87 3.93 -5.58 8.72
CA MET A 87 4.59 -4.89 9.83
C MET A 87 3.85 -3.59 10.20
N ILE A 88 3.52 -2.77 9.20
CA ILE A 88 2.84 -1.48 9.43
C ILE A 88 1.39 -1.72 9.88
N GLY A 89 0.68 -2.69 9.29
CA GLY A 89 -0.67 -3.08 9.72
C GLY A 89 -0.74 -3.49 11.19
N LYS A 90 0.27 -4.23 11.68
CA LYS A 90 0.41 -4.55 13.11
C LYS A 90 0.54 -3.29 13.97
N MET A 91 1.35 -2.33 13.53
CA MET A 91 1.53 -1.05 14.23
C MET A 91 0.25 -0.19 14.21
N ALA A 92 -0.55 -0.31 13.15
CA ALA A 92 -1.85 0.33 13.00
C ALA A 92 -2.98 -0.35 13.80
N GLY A 93 -2.68 -1.45 14.52
CA GLY A 93 -3.64 -2.14 15.38
C GLY A 93 -4.40 -3.31 14.73
N LEU A 94 -4.04 -3.73 13.51
CA LEU A 94 -4.63 -4.93 12.92
C LEU A 94 -4.20 -6.17 13.69
N ALA A 95 -5.17 -6.99 14.08
CA ALA A 95 -4.91 -8.27 14.72
C ALA A 95 -4.16 -9.21 13.75
N PRO A 96 -3.21 -10.03 14.23
CA PRO A 96 -2.47 -10.98 13.39
C PRO A 96 -3.36 -11.90 12.56
N ASP A 97 -4.45 -12.40 13.15
CA ASP A 97 -5.37 -13.28 12.44
C ASP A 97 -6.20 -12.52 11.40
N ALA A 98 -6.62 -11.28 11.68
CA ALA A 98 -7.27 -10.43 10.68
C ALA A 98 -6.35 -10.21 9.47
N MET A 99 -5.06 -9.91 9.68
CA MET A 99 -4.10 -9.76 8.58
C MET A 99 -3.92 -11.04 7.76
N LYS A 100 -3.93 -12.22 8.41
CA LYS A 100 -3.92 -13.51 7.70
C LYS A 100 -5.17 -13.67 6.83
N GLN A 101 -6.36 -13.38 7.38
CA GLN A 101 -7.62 -13.47 6.61
C GLN A 101 -7.64 -12.49 5.45
N ILE A 102 -7.16 -11.24 5.64
CA ILE A 102 -7.05 -10.24 4.57
C ILE A 102 -6.22 -10.77 3.40
N ARG A 103 -5.03 -11.34 3.70
CA ARG A 103 -4.13 -11.90 2.67
C ARG A 103 -4.73 -13.11 1.97
N ALA A 104 -5.42 -13.98 2.71
CA ALA A 104 -6.12 -15.14 2.16
C ALA A 104 -7.39 -14.77 1.40
N GLY A 105 -7.86 -13.53 1.54
CA GLY A 105 -9.10 -13.05 0.96
C GLY A 105 -10.36 -13.60 1.62
N HIS A 106 -10.28 -13.86 2.92
CA HIS A 106 -11.38 -14.33 3.75
C HIS A 106 -11.91 -13.20 4.64
N ALA A 107 -13.09 -13.43 5.23
CA ALA A 107 -13.68 -12.53 6.20
C ALA A 107 -12.80 -12.43 7.45
N THR A 108 -12.64 -11.22 7.97
CA THR A 108 -11.87 -10.92 9.17
C THR A 108 -12.69 -11.08 10.45
N GLY A 109 -14.02 -11.13 10.33
CA GLY A 109 -14.95 -11.14 11.45
C GLY A 109 -15.38 -9.74 11.89
N ASP A 110 -14.88 -8.70 11.23
CA ASP A 110 -15.31 -7.31 11.36
C ASP A 110 -16.12 -6.94 10.12
N ALA A 111 -17.44 -6.82 10.27
CA ALA A 111 -18.35 -6.58 9.16
C ALA A 111 -18.04 -5.28 8.39
N ARG A 112 -17.60 -4.22 9.09
CA ARG A 112 -17.26 -2.94 8.46
C ARG A 112 -16.01 -3.10 7.59
N ARG A 113 -14.97 -3.75 8.12
CA ARG A 113 -13.75 -4.02 7.36
C ARG A 113 -14.01 -4.99 6.20
N ASP A 114 -14.82 -6.01 6.41
CA ASP A 114 -15.10 -7.02 5.39
C ASP A 114 -15.85 -6.43 4.19
N ALA A 115 -16.76 -5.47 4.42
CA ALA A 115 -17.41 -4.72 3.35
C ALA A 115 -16.40 -3.84 2.57
N LEU A 116 -15.51 -3.12 3.27
CA LEU A 116 -14.43 -2.35 2.63
C LEU A 116 -13.55 -3.24 1.74
N LEU A 117 -13.14 -4.40 2.25
CA LEU A 117 -12.29 -5.34 1.54
C LEU A 117 -12.99 -6.00 0.35
N ALA A 118 -14.30 -6.25 0.44
CA ALA A 118 -15.10 -6.71 -0.68
C ALA A 118 -15.17 -5.65 -1.80
N PHE A 119 -15.38 -4.39 -1.45
CA PHE A 119 -15.32 -3.27 -2.40
C PHE A 119 -13.95 -3.14 -3.07
N VAL A 120 -12.86 -3.15 -2.29
CA VAL A 120 -11.50 -3.10 -2.81
C VAL A 120 -11.23 -4.25 -3.78
N ARG A 121 -11.63 -5.49 -3.41
CA ARG A 121 -11.48 -6.65 -4.29
C ARG A 121 -12.27 -6.47 -5.58
N SER A 122 -13.51 -5.98 -5.50
CA SER A 122 -14.32 -5.73 -6.69
C SER A 122 -13.62 -4.75 -7.62
N ILE A 123 -13.22 -3.57 -7.14
CA ILE A 123 -12.64 -2.53 -8.02
C ILE A 123 -11.29 -2.92 -8.60
N VAL A 124 -10.50 -3.76 -7.91
CA VAL A 124 -9.18 -4.21 -8.38
C VAL A 124 -9.28 -5.37 -9.38
N THR A 125 -10.32 -6.20 -9.30
CA THR A 125 -10.44 -7.43 -10.10
C THR A 125 -11.48 -7.36 -11.21
N SER A 126 -12.43 -6.44 -11.15
CA SER A 126 -13.44 -6.26 -12.19
C SER A 126 -12.90 -5.47 -13.38
N ARG A 127 -13.59 -5.64 -14.51
CA ARG A 127 -13.54 -4.72 -15.64
C ARG A 127 -14.92 -4.05 -15.73
N ASP A 128 -15.00 -2.90 -16.39
CA ASP A 128 -16.22 -2.08 -16.52
C ASP A 128 -16.68 -1.40 -15.21
N THR A 129 -17.84 -0.74 -15.27
CA THR A 129 -18.43 -0.03 -14.13
C THR A 129 -18.79 -1.02 -13.02
N VAL A 130 -18.31 -0.73 -11.80
CA VAL A 130 -18.61 -1.50 -10.60
C VAL A 130 -20.13 -1.46 -10.34
N PRO A 131 -20.79 -2.60 -10.06
CA PRO A 131 -22.22 -2.62 -9.75
C PRO A 131 -22.57 -1.71 -8.56
N ALA A 132 -23.69 -0.98 -8.63
CA ALA A 132 -24.13 -0.06 -7.58
C ALA A 132 -24.19 -0.73 -6.19
N ALA A 133 -24.67 -1.98 -6.13
CA ALA A 133 -24.77 -2.75 -4.89
C ALA A 133 -23.42 -2.92 -4.14
N VAL A 134 -22.28 -2.87 -4.85
CA VAL A 134 -20.95 -2.95 -4.24
C VAL A 134 -20.59 -1.65 -3.53
N LEU A 135 -20.98 -0.50 -4.09
CA LEU A 135 -20.84 0.80 -3.43
C LEU A 135 -21.82 0.90 -2.26
N ASP A 136 -23.09 0.54 -2.47
CA ASP A 136 -24.14 0.60 -1.45
C ASP A 136 -23.75 -0.18 -0.19
N ALA A 137 -23.22 -1.40 -0.34
CA ALA A 137 -22.77 -2.23 0.78
C ALA A 137 -21.69 -1.57 1.66
N VAL A 138 -20.80 -0.76 1.08
CA VAL A 138 -19.78 -0.02 1.83
C VAL A 138 -20.36 1.19 2.54
N LEU A 139 -21.30 1.89 1.90
CA LEU A 139 -21.98 3.03 2.51
C LEU A 139 -22.88 2.59 3.68
N GLU A 140 -23.57 1.45 3.55
CA GLU A 140 -24.46 0.88 4.57
C GLU A 140 -23.74 0.54 5.88
N VAL A 141 -22.46 0.16 5.82
CA VAL A 141 -21.63 -0.09 7.03
C VAL A 141 -20.97 1.18 7.58
N GLY A 142 -21.33 2.35 7.06
CA GLY A 142 -20.96 3.65 7.60
C GLY A 142 -19.70 4.29 7.02
N PHE A 143 -19.17 3.80 5.88
CA PHE A 143 -18.20 4.60 5.13
C PHE A 143 -18.90 5.75 4.40
N THR A 144 -18.19 6.87 4.28
CA THR A 144 -18.68 8.02 3.52
C THR A 144 -18.19 7.97 2.07
N GLU A 145 -18.86 8.69 1.17
CA GLU A 145 -18.39 8.88 -0.22
C GLU A 145 -16.96 9.45 -0.26
N ARG A 146 -16.62 10.33 0.68
CA ARG A 146 -15.25 10.82 0.87
C ARG A 146 -14.27 9.67 1.11
N GLN A 147 -14.58 8.78 2.04
CA GLN A 147 -13.74 7.63 2.36
C GLN A 147 -13.66 6.62 1.20
N VAL A 148 -14.69 6.54 0.36
CA VAL A 148 -14.64 5.76 -0.89
C VAL A 148 -13.57 6.32 -1.83
N ILE A 149 -13.55 7.63 -2.06
CA ILE A 149 -12.51 8.29 -2.88
C ILE A 149 -11.12 8.13 -2.25
N GLU A 150 -11.00 8.31 -0.94
CA GLU A 150 -9.74 8.14 -0.22
C GLU A 150 -9.26 6.67 -0.29
N THR A 151 -10.16 5.69 -0.27
CA THR A 151 -9.83 4.27 -0.46
C THR A 151 -9.26 4.00 -1.86
N ILE A 152 -9.85 4.60 -2.89
CA ILE A 152 -9.35 4.50 -4.28
C ILE A 152 -7.94 5.11 -4.38
N LEU A 153 -7.67 6.20 -3.64
CA LEU A 153 -6.33 6.78 -3.56
C LEU A 153 -5.33 5.81 -2.91
N VAL A 154 -5.72 5.11 -1.84
CA VAL A 154 -4.90 4.05 -1.22
C VAL A 154 -4.60 2.94 -2.22
N VAL A 155 -5.62 2.45 -2.94
CA VAL A 155 -5.48 1.43 -3.99
C VAL A 155 -4.51 1.89 -5.08
N THR A 156 -4.59 3.16 -5.50
CA THR A 156 -3.70 3.73 -6.51
C THR A 156 -2.26 3.75 -6.04
N SER A 157 -2.00 4.25 -4.81
CA SER A 157 -0.65 4.31 -4.23
C SER A 157 -0.01 2.93 -4.13
N ILE A 158 -0.74 1.97 -3.52
CA ILE A 158 -0.19 0.62 -3.35
C ILE A 158 -0.05 -0.13 -4.67
N THR A 159 -0.94 0.10 -5.65
CA THR A 159 -0.79 -0.51 -6.97
C THR A 159 0.51 -0.08 -7.64
N PHE A 160 0.89 1.20 -7.53
CA PHE A 160 2.15 1.69 -8.08
C PHE A 160 3.37 0.93 -7.51
N THR A 161 3.47 0.85 -6.18
CA THR A 161 4.62 0.18 -5.54
C THR A 161 4.59 -1.34 -5.76
N ASN A 162 3.41 -1.97 -5.78
CA ASN A 162 3.23 -3.37 -6.13
C ASN A 162 3.77 -3.68 -7.54
N LEU A 163 3.41 -2.86 -8.53
CA LEU A 163 3.86 -3.04 -9.91
C LEU A 163 5.37 -2.87 -10.03
N VAL A 164 5.95 -1.85 -9.39
CA VAL A 164 7.41 -1.66 -9.37
C VAL A 164 8.10 -2.90 -8.77
N ASN A 165 7.66 -3.37 -7.61
CA ASN A 165 8.29 -4.49 -6.93
C ASN A 165 8.15 -5.82 -7.70
N ARG A 166 7.02 -6.04 -8.38
CA ARG A 166 6.83 -7.21 -9.26
C ARG A 166 7.79 -7.19 -10.46
N VAL A 167 8.02 -6.02 -11.05
CA VAL A 167 8.98 -5.87 -12.14
C VAL A 167 10.40 -6.05 -11.62
N ASN A 168 10.71 -5.41 -10.50
CA ASN A 168 12.07 -5.31 -9.98
C ASN A 168 12.55 -6.56 -9.22
N ASP A 169 11.65 -7.43 -8.74
CA ASP A 169 12.03 -8.50 -7.80
C ASP A 169 12.81 -7.94 -6.60
N THR A 170 12.21 -6.91 -5.98
CA THR A 170 12.87 -6.10 -4.94
C THR A 170 13.26 -6.96 -3.74
N THR A 171 14.54 -6.94 -3.37
CA THR A 171 15.05 -7.64 -2.19
C THR A 171 14.37 -7.14 -0.92
N LEU A 172 13.84 -8.05 -0.11
CA LEU A 172 13.22 -7.74 1.18
C LEU A 172 14.21 -7.08 2.15
N ASP A 173 13.78 -5.99 2.77
CA ASP A 173 14.41 -5.36 3.95
C ASP A 173 13.41 -5.21 5.10
N PHE A 174 12.36 -6.03 5.07
CA PHE A 174 11.34 -6.21 6.10
C PHE A 174 11.27 -7.71 6.46
N PRO A 175 10.76 -8.07 7.66
CA PRO A 175 10.51 -9.47 7.98
C PRO A 175 9.58 -10.10 6.94
N ALA A 176 9.96 -11.28 6.45
CA ALA A 176 9.11 -12.04 5.54
C ALA A 176 7.77 -12.37 6.22
N VAL A 177 6.73 -12.50 5.40
CA VAL A 177 5.39 -12.89 5.88
C VAL A 177 5.33 -14.41 5.99
N ASP A 178 4.83 -14.89 7.13
CA ASP A 178 4.47 -16.30 7.34
C ASP A 178 3.15 -16.68 6.65
#